data_AF-A0A1I1MZM1-F1
#
_entry.id   AF-A0A1I1MZM1-F1
#
_cell.length_a   1.000
_cell.length_b   1.000
_cell.length_c   1.000
_cell.angle_alpha   90.00
_cell.angle_beta   90.00
_cell.angle_gamma   90.00
#
_symmetry.space_group_name_H-M   'P 1'
#
loop_
_entity.id
_entity.type
_entity.pdbx_description
1 polymer ?
#
loop_
_entity_poly.entity_id
_entity_poly.type
_entity_poly.pdbx_seq_one_letter_code
_entity_poly.pdbx_strand_id
1 'polypeptide(L)' 'MRVLPGAVIGWDMSAALALGDALGVPPLAMAELLPAIEAVMVAKLNEQMEHSHGGKTG' A
#
# COMPACT_ATOMS: atom_id res chain seq x y z
N MET A 1 2.53 -4.95 -6.05
CA MET A 1 1.51 -5.24 -5.02
C MET A 1 1.76 -6.63 -4.47
N ARG A 2 1.80 -6.77 -3.15
CA ARG A 2 1.94 -8.05 -2.44
C ARG A 2 0.60 -8.38 -1.80
N VAL A 3 0.04 -9.54 -2.14
CA VAL A 3 -1.33 -9.91 -1.79
C VAL A 3 -1.37 -11.35 -1.29
N LEU A 4 -2.25 -11.61 -0.32
CA LEU A 4 -2.70 -12.91 0.14
C LEU A 4 -4.18 -13.09 -0.22
N PRO A 5 -4.73 -14.32 -0.18
CA PRO A 5 -6.17 -14.52 -0.39
C PRO A 5 -6.99 -13.66 0.57
N GLY A 6 -7.73 -12.70 0.02
CA GLY A 6 -8.59 -11.80 0.80
C GLY A 6 -7.90 -10.62 1.48
N ALA A 7 -6.58 -10.41 1.31
CA ALA A 7 -5.89 -9.28 1.94
C ALA A 7 -4.68 -8.77 1.12
N VAL A 8 -4.49 -7.45 1.11
CA VAL A 8 -3.25 -6.80 0.71
C VAL A 8 -2.32 -6.75 1.91
N ILE A 9 -1.04 -7.09 1.71
CA ILE A 9 -0.01 -7.07 2.76
C ILE A 9 1.10 -6.05 2.49
N GLY A 10 1.02 -5.33 1.39
CA GLY A 10 1.93 -4.24 1.05
C GLY A 10 2.11 -4.03 -0.44
N TRP A 11 2.98 -3.10 -0.77
CA TRP A 11 3.45 -2.87 -2.12
C TRP A 11 4.93 -3.25 -2.26
N ASP A 12 5.47 -3.06 -3.46
CA ASP A 12 6.89 -3.32 -3.71
C ASP A 12 7.71 -2.11 -3.27
N MET A 13 8.52 -2.28 -2.21
CA MET A 13 9.32 -1.18 -1.66
C MET A 13 10.41 -0.71 -2.63
N SER A 14 10.97 -1.61 -3.44
CA SER A 14 12.01 -1.25 -4.40
C SER A 14 11.45 -0.37 -5.52
N ALA A 15 10.26 -0.70 -6.03
CA ALA A 15 9.56 0.09 -7.02
C ALA A 15 9.12 1.44 -6.46
N ALA A 16 8.69 1.48 -5.20
CA ALA A 16 8.29 2.73 -4.54
C ALA A 16 9.48 3.67 -4.31
N LEU A 17 10.64 3.13 -3.93
CA LEU A 17 11.89 3.90 -3.83
C LEU A 17 12.37 4.39 -5.20
N ALA A 18 12.32 3.53 -6.23
CA ALA A 18 12.69 3.90 -7.60
C ALA A 18 11.77 4.99 -8.18
N LEU A 19 10.47 4.95 -7.85
CA LEU A 19 9.53 6.01 -8.19
C LEU A 19 9.88 7.32 -7.48
N GLY A 20 10.21 7.27 -6.19
CA GLY A 20 10.64 8.44 -5.42
C GLY A 20 11.87 9.10 -6.03
N ASP A 21 12.87 8.30 -6.40
CA ASP A 21 14.08 8.75 -7.10
C ASP A 21 13.75 9.41 -8.45
N ALA A 22 12.90 8.78 -9.26
CA ALA A 22 12.47 9.31 -10.55
C ALA A 22 11.69 10.63 -10.44
N LEU A 23 10.97 10.85 -9.34
CA LEU A 23 10.26 12.09 -9.04
C LEU A 23 11.16 13.17 -8.40
N GLY A 24 12.44 12.86 -8.13
CA GLY A 24 13.39 13.76 -7.49
C GLY A 24 13.15 13.94 -5.99
N VAL A 25 12.45 12.99 -5.34
CA VAL A 25 12.22 13.03 -3.89
C VAL A 25 13.51 12.59 -3.18
N PRO A 26 13.97 13.32 -2.15
CA PRO A 26 15.14 12.92 -1.39
C PRO A 26 15.03 11.49 -0.81
N PRO A 27 16.05 10.62 -0.95
CA PRO A 27 15.98 9.25 -0.46
C PRO A 27 15.67 9.12 1.03
N LEU A 28 16.15 10.07 1.85
CA LEU A 28 15.84 10.11 3.28
C LEU A 28 14.36 10.39 3.54
N ALA A 29 13.76 11.32 2.79
CA ALA A 29 12.33 11.59 2.89
C ALA A 29 11.51 10.38 2.43
N MET A 30 11.94 9.67 1.38
CA MET A 30 11.30 8.43 0.96
C MET A 30 11.38 7.36 2.05
N ALA A 31 12.54 7.15 2.68
CA ALA A 31 12.72 6.15 3.74
C ALA A 31 11.84 6.40 4.97
N GLU A 32 11.62 7.66 5.33
CA GLU A 32 10.79 8.04 6.48
C GLU A 32 9.28 7.98 6.16
N LEU A 33 8.87 8.44 4.97
CA LEU A 33 7.46 8.58 4.62
C LEU A 33 6.85 7.30 4.04
N LEU A 34 7.60 6.54 3.24
CA LEU A 34 7.10 5.32 2.58
C LEU A 34 6.46 4.30 3.52
N PRO A 35 7.04 3.98 4.69
CA PRO A 35 6.46 3.00 5.60
C PRO A 35 5.07 3.41 6.09
N ALA A 36 4.88 4.68 6.43
CA ALA A 36 3.59 5.19 6.89
C ALA A 36 2.55 5.18 5.76
N ILE A 37 2.95 5.55 4.54
CA ILE A 37 2.05 5.53 3.39
C ILE A 37 1.66 4.09 3.03
N GLU A 38 2.59 3.12 3.09
CA GLU A 38 2.25 1.71 2.89
C GLU A 38 1.22 1.23 3.90
N ALA A 39 1.42 1.55 5.18
CA ALA A 39 0.50 1.15 6.25
C ALA A 39 -0.93 1.69 6.00
N VAL A 40 -1.06 2.96 5.61
CA VAL A 40 -2.36 3.57 5.27
C VAL A 40 -2.97 2.91 4.03
N MET A 41 -2.18 2.71 2.97
CA MET A 41 -2.65 2.07 1.74
C MET A 41 -3.15 0.64 2.00
N VAL A 42 -2.40 -0.17 2.76
CA VAL A 42 -2.77 -1.53 3.16
C VAL A 42 -4.06 -1.53 3.95
N ALA A 43 -4.18 -0.67 4.97
CA ALA A 43 -5.39 -0.55 5.76
C ALA A 43 -6.60 -0.21 4.87
N LYS A 44 -6.48 0.79 4.00
CA LYS A 44 -7.57 1.23 3.12
C LYS A 44 -7.98 0.20 2.09
N LEU A 45 -7.03 -0.50 1.47
CA LEU A 45 -7.39 -1.55 0.52
C LEU A 45 -8.04 -2.75 1.21
N ASN A 46 -7.60 -3.11 2.41
CA ASN A 46 -8.23 -4.19 3.18
C ASN A 46 -9.64 -3.81 3.64
N GLU A 47 -9.84 -2.58 4.16
CA GLU A 47 -11.18 -2.04 4.47
C GLU A 47 -12.11 -2.12 3.24
N GLN A 48 -11.65 -1.67 2.06
CA GLN A 48 -12.43 -1.73 0.82
C GLN A 48 -12.78 -3.16 0.38
N MET A 49 -11.85 -4.10 0.57
CA MET A 49 -12.07 -5.51 0.29
C MET A 49 -13.14 -6.06 1.25
N GLU A 50 -13.06 -5.79 2.55
CA GLU A 50 -14.10 -6.21 3.52
C GLU A 50 -15.49 -5.68 3.14
N HIS A 51 -15.59 -4.39 2.80
CA HIS A 51 -16.84 -3.78 2.36
C HIS A 51 -17.39 -4.41 1.06
N SER A 52 -16.52 -4.75 0.12
CA SER A 52 -16.91 -5.38 -1.15
C SER A 52 -17.40 -6.83 -0.98
N HIS A 53 -16.87 -7.56 0.02
CA HIS A 53 -17.29 -8.93 0.33
C HIS A 53 -18.54 -8.98 1.22
N GLY A 54 -18.83 -7.94 2.01
CA GLY A 54 -20.01 -7.84 2.88
C GLY A 54 -21.34 -7.58 2.18
N GLY A 55 -21.35 -7.26 0.88
CA GLY A 55 -22.56 -6.93 0.10
C GLY A 55 -23.33 -8.12 -0.50
N LYS A 56 -22.99 -9.37 -0.16
CA LYS A 56 -23.64 -10.58 -0.72
C LYS A 56 -24.48 -11.38 0.28
N THR A 57 -24.73 -10.85 1.47
CA THR A 57 -25.61 -11.47 2.48
C THR A 57 -26.47 -10.41 3.15
N GLY A 58 -27.57 -10.05 2.49
CA GLY A 58 -28.62 -9.17 2.99
C GLY A 58 -29.85 -9.30 2.14
#